data_AF-A0A1D2WLB1-F1
#
_entry.id   AF-A0A1D2WLB1-F1
#
_cell.length_a   1.000
_cell.length_b   1.000
_cell.length_c   1.000
_cell.angle_alpha   90.00
_cell.angle_beta   90.00
_cell.angle_gamma   90.00
#
_symmetry.space_group_name_H-M   'P 1'
#
loop_
_entity.id
_entity.type
_entity.pdbx_description
1 polymer ?
#
loop_
_entity_poly.entity_id
_entity_poly.type
_entity_poly.pdbx_seq_one_letter_code
_entity_poly.pdbx_strand_id
1 'polypeptide(L)' 'MTELESPEKIAKDILKLERNLNQVADITFKGKEKEVYDRAIDYWNDSKYYLEKKDMRTAFGCIEYSHGLLDALRMIHGII' A
#
# COMPACT_ATOMS: atom_id res chain seq x y z
N MET A 1 -12.14 18.13 -0.44
CA MET A 1 -11.06 17.20 -0.09
C MET A 1 -11.18 16.96 1.40
N THR A 2 -11.44 15.73 1.81
CA THR A 2 -11.48 15.38 3.24
C THR A 2 -10.06 15.46 3.80
N GLU A 3 -9.88 15.54 5.13
CA GLU A 3 -8.53 15.51 5.72
C GLU A 3 -7.74 14.24 5.35
N LEU A 4 -8.45 13.14 5.07
CA LEU A 4 -7.89 11.86 4.65
C LEU A 4 -7.24 11.91 3.25
N GLU A 5 -7.83 12.68 2.33
CA GLU A 5 -7.34 12.86 0.97
C GLU A 5 -6.30 14.00 0.86
N SER A 6 -5.78 14.52 1.98
CA SER A 6 -4.74 15.53 1.92
C SER A 6 -3.42 14.95 1.40
N PRO A 7 -2.63 15.71 0.61
CA PRO A 7 -1.33 15.26 0.11
C PRO A 7 -0.40 14.79 1.23
N GLU A 8 -0.41 15.49 2.36
CA GLU A 8 0.41 15.18 3.52
C GLU A 8 -0.01 13.86 4.18
N LYS A 9 -1.32 13.56 4.22
CA LYS A 9 -1.82 12.30 4.75
C LYS A 9 -1.46 11.14 3.83
N ILE A 10 -1.71 11.28 2.52
CA ILE A 10 -1.38 10.26 1.51
C ILE A 10 0.13 9.97 1.53
N ALA A 11 0.98 11.00 1.58
CA ALA A 11 2.43 10.82 1.68
C ALA A 11 2.85 10.05 2.95
N LYS A 12 2.21 10.33 4.09
CA LYS A 12 2.43 9.57 5.33
C LYS A 12 2.00 8.10 5.18
N ASP A 13 0.89 7.83 4.50
CA ASP A 13 0.41 6.45 4.29
C ASP A 13 1.29 5.66 3.32
N ILE A 14 1.84 6.31 2.29
CA ILE A 14 2.85 5.73 1.37
C ILE A 14 4.08 5.31 2.16
N LEU A 15 4.61 6.17 3.04
CA LEU A 15 5.76 5.86 3.89
C LEU A 15 5.45 4.77 4.93
N LYS A 16 4.22 4.75 5.46
CA LYS A 16 3.77 3.69 6.37
C LYS A 16 3.75 2.35 5.66
N LEU A 17 3.25 2.30 4.42
CA LEU A 17 3.21 1.06 3.65
C LEU A 17 4.63 0.58 3.31
N GLU A 18 5.54 1.47 2.93
CA GLU A 18 6.94 1.12 2.69
C GLU A 18 7.57 0.42 3.90
N ARG A 19 7.30 0.92 5.12
CA ARG A 19 7.73 0.25 6.36
C ARG A 19 7.10 -1.13 6.52
N ASN A 20 5.81 -1.28 6.21
CA ASN A 20 5.12 -2.56 6.28
C ASN A 20 5.64 -3.57 5.25
N LEU A 21 6.01 -3.11 4.04
CA LEU A 21 6.63 -3.95 3.00
C LEU A 21 7.97 -4.50 3.49
N ASN A 22 8.77 -3.68 4.19
CA ASN A 22 10.02 -4.14 4.78
C ASN A 22 9.83 -5.21 5.88
N GLN A 23 8.68 -5.24 6.57
CA GLN A 23 8.39 -6.29 7.56
C GLN A 23 8.12 -7.65 6.93
N VAL A 24 7.75 -7.70 5.65
CA VAL A 24 7.48 -8.94 4.92
C VAL A 24 8.60 -9.30 3.94
N ALA A 25 9.71 -8.57 3.93
CA ALA A 25 10.78 -8.72 2.94
C ALA A 25 11.42 -10.11 2.94
N ASP A 26 11.46 -10.77 4.09
CA ASP A 26 12.03 -12.13 4.25
C ASP A 26 11.01 -13.25 3.96
N ILE A 27 9.75 -12.91 3.67
CA ILE A 27 8.70 -13.88 3.35
C ILE A 27 8.73 -14.22 1.87
N THR A 28 8.81 -15.51 1.56
CA THR A 28 8.63 -15.99 0.19
C THR A 28 7.16 -16.29 -0.08
N PHE A 29 6.44 -15.30 -0.62
CA PHE A 29 5.06 -15.50 -1.10
C PHE A 29 5.00 -16.39 -2.34
N LYS A 30 3.98 -17.26 -2.42
CA LYS A 30 3.77 -18.19 -3.55
C LYS A 30 2.32 -18.18 -4.01
N GLY A 31 2.10 -18.56 -5.28
CA GLY A 31 0.75 -18.67 -5.85
C GLY A 31 -0.07 -17.40 -5.67
N LYS A 32 -1.26 -17.51 -5.07
CA LYS A 32 -2.16 -16.37 -4.86
C LYS A 32 -1.62 -15.31 -3.89
N GLU A 33 -0.81 -15.70 -2.91
CA GLU A 33 -0.18 -14.71 -2.02
C GLU A 33 0.81 -13.84 -2.78
N LYS A 34 1.55 -14.41 -3.73
CA LYS A 34 2.48 -13.67 -4.59
C LYS A 34 1.73 -12.68 -5.48
N GLU A 35 0.62 -13.11 -6.08
CA GLU A 35 -0.23 -12.21 -6.89
C GLU A 35 -0.79 -11.05 -6.04
N VAL A 36 -1.20 -11.31 -4.81
CA VAL A 36 -1.71 -10.28 -3.87
C VAL A 36 -0.59 -9.32 -3.46
N TYR A 37 0.59 -9.84 -3.14
CA TYR A 37 1.77 -9.04 -2.77
C TYR A 37 2.21 -8.14 -3.93
N ASP A 38 2.32 -8.70 -5.14
CA ASP A 38 2.68 -7.94 -6.34
C ASP A 38 1.65 -6.84 -6.59
N ARG A 39 0.36 -7.13 -6.42
CA ARG A 39 -0.69 -6.13 -6.58
C ARG A 39 -0.62 -5.03 -5.52
N ALA A 40 -0.25 -5.34 -4.28
CA ALA A 40 -0.01 -4.32 -3.27
C ALA A 40 1.14 -3.39 -3.70
N ILE A 41 2.24 -3.93 -4.23
CA ILE A 41 3.34 -3.10 -4.77
C ILE A 41 2.87 -2.22 -5.94
N ASP A 42 2.08 -2.76 -6.86
CA ASP A 42 1.53 -2.00 -7.99
C ASP A 42 0.71 -0.80 -7.50
N TYR A 43 -0.22 -1.01 -6.58
CA TYR A 43 -1.06 0.07 -6.05
C TYR A 43 -0.29 1.07 -5.16
N TRP A 44 0.77 0.64 -4.48
CA TRP A 44 1.69 1.56 -3.81
C TRP A 44 2.40 2.47 -4.82
N ASN A 45 2.86 1.92 -5.95
CA ASN A 45 3.47 2.69 -7.03
C ASN A 45 2.47 3.62 -7.71
N ASP A 46 1.24 3.16 -7.94
CA ASP A 46 0.16 3.99 -8.50
C ASP A 46 -0.16 5.16 -7.56
N SER A 47 -0.21 4.94 -6.25
CA SER A 47 -0.45 6.02 -5.30
C SER A 47 0.62 7.12 -5.38
N LYS A 48 1.91 6.74 -5.47
CA LYS A 48 3.02 7.70 -5.69
C LYS A 48 2.82 8.47 -7.01
N TYR A 49 2.49 7.77 -8.09
CA TYR A 49 2.25 8.38 -9.40
C TYR A 49 1.09 9.39 -9.35
N TYR A 50 -0.06 9.01 -8.82
CA TYR A 50 -1.23 9.89 -8.76
C TYR A 50 -1.05 11.05 -7.79
N LEU A 51 -0.29 10.87 -6.70
CA LEU A 51 0.09 11.95 -5.80
C LEU A 51 0.93 13.01 -6.54
N GLU A 52 1.92 12.60 -7.33
CA GLU A 52 2.72 13.50 -8.18
C GLU A 52 1.86 14.23 -9.22
N LYS A 53 0.86 13.56 -9.79
CA LYS A 53 -0.12 14.17 -10.73
C LYS A 53 -1.16 15.05 -10.06
N LYS A 54 -1.13 15.19 -8.73
CA LYS A 54 -2.11 15.91 -7.92
C LYS A 54 -3.53 15.37 -8.00
N ASP A 55 -3.69 14.09 -8.34
CA ASP A 55 -4.97 13.37 -8.28
C ASP A 55 -5.11 12.67 -6.92
N MET A 56 -5.54 13.44 -5.91
CA MET A 56 -5.57 12.98 -4.53
C MET A 56 -6.57 11.87 -4.29
N ARG A 57 -7.73 11.88 -4.97
CA ARG A 57 -8.76 10.87 -4.78
C ARG A 57 -8.28 9.51 -5.29
N THR A 58 -7.65 9.49 -6.46
CA THR A 58 -7.09 8.25 -7.00
C THR A 58 -5.88 7.80 -6.18
N ALA A 59 -4.98 8.71 -5.81
CA ALA A 59 -3.82 8.39 -4.96
C ALA A 59 -4.23 7.80 -3.60
N PHE A 60 -5.25 8.38 -2.96
CA PHE A 60 -5.83 7.89 -1.70
C PHE A 60 -6.44 6.50 -1.88
N GLY A 61 -7.26 6.29 -2.91
CA GLY A 61 -7.84 4.97 -3.20
C GLY A 61 -6.77 3.90 -3.42
N CYS A 62 -5.70 4.23 -4.15
CA CYS A 62 -4.58 3.31 -4.37
C CYS A 62 -3.86 2.92 -3.08
N ILE A 63 -3.55 3.89 -2.20
CA ILE A 63 -2.78 3.57 -0.98
C ILE A 63 -3.61 2.78 0.03
N GLU A 64 -4.90 3.09 0.20
CA GLU A 64 -5.79 2.33 1.10
C GLU A 64 -5.99 0.90 0.61
N TYR A 65 -6.19 0.72 -0.71
CA TYR A 65 -6.30 -0.62 -1.29
C TYR A 65 -5.01 -1.42 -1.10
N SER A 66 -3.86 -0.77 -1.29
CA SER A 66 -2.57 -1.40 -1.06
C SER A 66 -2.33 -1.81 0.40
N HIS A 67 -2.74 -0.97 1.37
CA HIS A 67 -2.69 -1.34 2.80
C HIS A 67 -3.56 -2.55 3.09
N GLY A 68 -4.79 -2.58 2.58
CA GLY A 68 -5.70 -3.72 2.78
C GLY A 68 -5.14 -5.05 2.25
N LEU A 69 -4.53 -5.04 1.05
CA LEU A 69 -3.89 -6.22 0.48
C LEU A 69 -2.71 -6.71 1.34
N LEU A 70 -1.83 -5.79 1.74
CA LEU A 70 -0.63 -6.15 2.51
C LEU A 70 -0.98 -6.56 3.94
N ASP A 71 -1.93 -5.90 4.59
CA ASP A 71 -2.37 -6.24 5.94
C ASP A 71 -2.97 -7.64 5.99
N ALA A 72 -3.74 -8.05 4.97
CA ALA A 72 -4.22 -9.43 4.87
C ALA A 72 -3.05 -10.45 4.86
N LEU A 73 -1.98 -10.18 4.11
CA LEU A 73 -0.79 -11.04 4.11
C LEU A 73 -0.08 -11.02 5.47
N ARG A 74 0.05 -9.84 6.10
CA ARG A 74 0.67 -9.70 7.42
C ARG A 74 -0.09 -10.45 8.51
N MET A 75 -1.43 -10.48 8.44
CA MET A 75 -2.28 -11.27 9.34
C MET A 75 -2.11 -12.77 9.13
N ILE A 76 -2.09 -13.24 7.87
CA ILE A 76 -1.93 -14.67 7.54
C ILE A 76 -0.57 -15.20 8.03
N HIS A 77 0.48 -14.38 7.94
CA HIS A 77 1.84 -14.74 8.36
C HIS A 77 2.15 -14.37 9.83
N GLY A 78 1.17 -13.91 10.60
CA GLY A 78 1.30 -13.68 12.05
C GLY A 78 2.25 -12.54 12.44
N ILE A 79 2.38 -11.51 11.59
CA ILE A 79 3.24 -10.34 11.85
C ILE A 79 2.54 -9.33 12.76
N ILE A 80 1.20 -9.25 12.67
CA ILE A 80 0.33 -8.37 13.46
C ILE A 80 -0.85 -9.14 14.05
#